data_AF-A0A1B1DZB7-F1
#
_entry.id   AF-A0A1B1DZB7-F1
#
_cell.length_a   1.000
_cell.length_b   1.000
_cell.length_c   1.000
_cell.angle_alpha   90.00
_cell.angle_beta   90.00
_cell.angle_gamma   90.00
#
_symmetry.space_group_name_H-M   'P 1'
#
loop_
_entity.id
_entity.type
_entity.pdbx_description
1 polymer ?
#
loop_
_entity_poly.entity_id
_entity_poly.type
_entity_poly.pdbx_seq_one_letter_code
_entity_poly.pdbx_strand_id
1 'polypeptide(L)'
;MACDLEKIEQKEREQPNVVIQLNSLGLDELISLTLKLEEEWKLIKKNYAILEGAVVTYDKCKNSVEQLNPTKFEAKNFNAFMNELERSELIKLCNKEQTTSRRVLTGGEEPKGKDSLQQLDTLIDQIDINKKDAEEEKGLEVHIPLTSLVYIPGKIVDTENFLIRMGTNYYVQRNAKQTIEYFNNKIGKLNEQIKKLKVTLIEKKNEIDLCKNYIQLKRQMQMTAAGGAATGTNANVQQATPRAANP
;
A
#
# COMPACT_ATOMS: atom_id res chain seq x y z
N MET A 1 -23.98 -27.95 4.71
CA MET A 1 -22.65 -27.95 4.06
C MET A 1 -21.80 -26.73 4.39
N ALA A 2 -22.36 -25.54 4.67
CA ALA A 2 -21.57 -24.38 5.11
C ALA A 2 -21.15 -24.40 6.60
N CYS A 3 -21.92 -25.07 7.47
CA CYS A 3 -21.63 -25.14 8.92
C CYS A 3 -20.49 -26.09 9.30
N ASP A 4 -20.01 -26.91 8.37
CA ASP A 4 -18.96 -27.90 8.65
C ASP A 4 -17.55 -27.33 8.43
N LEU A 5 -17.41 -26.25 7.64
CA LEU A 5 -16.13 -25.57 7.41
C LEU A 5 -15.66 -24.78 8.63
N GLU A 6 -16.55 -24.08 9.33
CA GLU A 6 -16.21 -23.33 10.55
C GLU A 6 -15.76 -24.25 11.69
N LYS A 7 -16.34 -25.45 11.78
CA LYS A 7 -15.94 -26.47 12.78
C LYS A 7 -14.59 -27.12 12.46
N ILE A 8 -14.20 -27.15 11.19
CA ILE A 8 -12.88 -27.66 10.77
C ILE A 8 -11.80 -26.59 11.00
N GLU A 9 -12.07 -25.31 10.69
CA GLU A 9 -11.12 -24.21 10.97
C GLU A 9 -10.86 -24.01 12.47
N GLN A 10 -11.84 -24.28 13.34
CA GLN A 10 -11.67 -24.19 14.79
C GLN A 10 -10.85 -25.35 15.37
N LYS A 11 -10.84 -26.53 14.71
CA LYS A 11 -10.08 -27.69 15.18
C LYS A 11 -8.59 -27.62 14.84
N GLU A 12 -8.20 -26.84 13.83
CA GLU A 12 -6.79 -26.63 13.46
C GLU A 12 -6.12 -25.47 14.21
N ARG A 13 -6.88 -24.63 14.93
CA ARG A 13 -6.34 -23.44 15.61
C ARG A 13 -5.73 -23.66 16.99
N GLU A 14 -5.83 -24.85 17.56
CA GLU A 14 -5.34 -25.10 18.91
C GLU A 14 -4.64 -26.46 18.98
N GLN A 15 -3.56 -26.63 18.22
CA GLN A 15 -2.51 -27.46 18.80
C GLN A 15 -1.92 -26.65 19.96
N PRO A 16 -1.93 -27.18 21.21
CA PRO A 16 -1.33 -26.49 22.33
C PRO A 16 0.10 -26.14 21.92
N ASN A 17 0.50 -24.89 22.16
CA ASN A 17 1.88 -24.46 22.06
C ASN A 17 2.66 -25.43 22.97
N VAL A 18 3.26 -26.48 22.38
CA VAL A 18 4.05 -27.45 23.14
C VAL A 18 5.13 -26.59 23.73
N VAL A 19 5.10 -26.40 25.04
CA VAL A 19 6.15 -25.71 25.78
C VAL A 19 7.35 -26.63 25.68
N ILE A 20 8.08 -26.53 24.56
CA ILE A 20 9.33 -27.22 24.35
C ILE A 20 10.22 -26.70 25.46
N GLN A 21 10.57 -27.59 26.40
CA GLN A 21 11.54 -27.27 27.43
C GLN A 21 12.88 -27.05 26.72
N LEU A 22 13.21 -25.79 26.38
CA LEU A 22 14.44 -25.39 25.69
C LEU A 22 15.73 -25.91 26.39
N ASN A 23 15.60 -26.29 27.67
CA ASN A 23 16.65 -26.88 28.47
C ASN A 23 17.08 -28.28 27.99
N SER A 24 16.17 -29.10 27.44
CA SER A 24 16.47 -30.49 27.05
C SER A 24 17.04 -30.65 25.64
N LEU A 25 16.95 -29.63 24.77
CA LEU A 25 17.39 -29.72 23.38
C LEU A 25 18.91 -29.59 23.21
N GLY A 26 19.46 -30.26 22.19
CA GLY A 26 20.85 -30.09 21.76
C GLY A 26 21.12 -28.69 21.15
N LEU A 27 22.40 -28.32 21.05
CA LEU A 27 22.79 -27.01 20.48
C LEU A 27 22.36 -26.89 19.00
N ASP A 28 22.57 -27.95 18.21
CA ASP A 28 22.23 -27.96 16.78
C ASP A 28 20.72 -27.92 16.53
N GLU A 29 19.94 -28.63 17.36
CA GLU A 29 18.47 -28.61 17.31
C GLU A 29 17.94 -27.20 17.62
N LEU A 30 18.54 -26.52 18.59
CA LEU A 30 18.16 -25.16 18.99
C LEU A 30 18.53 -24.13 17.91
N ILE A 31 19.66 -24.29 17.23
CA ILE A 31 20.04 -23.46 16.08
C ILE A 31 19.06 -23.66 14.92
N SER A 32 18.75 -24.90 14.58
CA SER A 32 17.76 -25.22 13.54
C SER A 32 16.38 -24.64 13.86
N LEU A 33 15.93 -24.76 15.12
CA LEU A 33 14.66 -24.18 15.56
C LEU A 33 14.66 -22.65 15.43
N THR A 34 15.75 -21.99 15.81
CA THR A 34 15.91 -20.54 15.70
C THR A 34 15.81 -20.08 14.23
N LEU A 35 16.45 -20.80 13.30
CA LEU A 35 16.38 -20.49 11.87
C LEU A 35 14.95 -20.61 11.33
N LYS A 36 14.23 -21.68 11.68
CA LYS A 36 12.83 -21.86 11.28
C LYS A 36 11.93 -20.73 11.80
N LEU A 37 12.08 -20.36 13.06
CA LEU A 37 11.32 -19.25 13.65
C LEU A 37 11.65 -17.91 12.98
N GLU A 38 12.90 -17.67 12.59
CA GLU A 38 13.29 -16.46 11.85
C GLU A 38 12.67 -16.40 10.44
N GLU A 39 12.60 -17.52 9.72
CA GLU A 39 11.93 -17.61 8.42
C GLU A 39 10.43 -17.33 8.54
N GLU A 40 9.75 -17.96 9.51
CA GLU A 40 8.34 -17.70 9.81
C GLU A 40 8.11 -16.22 10.15
N TRP A 41 8.95 -15.64 11.00
CA TRP A 41 8.87 -14.24 11.37
C TRP A 41 9.02 -13.30 10.16
N LYS A 42 9.94 -13.62 9.24
CA LYS A 42 10.14 -12.87 8.00
C LYS A 42 8.91 -12.96 7.09
N LEU A 43 8.29 -14.13 6.99
CA LEU A 43 7.06 -14.32 6.22
C LEU A 43 5.89 -13.53 6.81
N ILE A 44 5.70 -13.59 8.13
CA ILE A 44 4.67 -12.82 8.86
C ILE A 44 4.88 -11.33 8.63
N LYS A 45 6.13 -10.84 8.69
CA LYS A 45 6.47 -9.44 8.42
C LYS A 45 6.13 -9.02 6.98
N LYS A 46 6.36 -9.89 5.99
CA LYS A 46 5.97 -9.63 4.60
C LYS A 46 4.44 -9.53 4.47
N ASN A 47 3.70 -10.45 5.09
CA ASN A 47 2.24 -10.44 5.07
C ASN A 47 1.67 -9.19 5.74
N TYR A 48 2.29 -8.75 6.84
CA TYR A 48 1.95 -7.50 7.52
C TYR A 48 2.06 -6.28 6.59
N ALA A 49 3.18 -6.16 5.86
CA ALA A 49 3.39 -5.06 4.91
C ALA A 49 2.38 -5.06 3.75
N ILE A 50 2.01 -6.26 3.25
CA ILE A 50 0.98 -6.40 2.22
C ILE A 50 -0.37 -5.90 2.74
N LEU A 51 -0.74 -6.25 3.97
CA LEU A 51 -2.00 -5.81 4.58
C LEU A 51 -2.03 -4.29 4.82
N GLU A 52 -0.94 -3.69 5.29
CA GLU A 52 -0.83 -2.24 5.41
C GLU A 52 -0.98 -1.53 4.06
N GLY A 53 -0.29 -2.03 3.03
CA GLY A 53 -0.42 -1.50 1.67
C GLY A 53 -1.84 -1.62 1.12
N ALA A 54 -2.54 -2.71 1.45
CA ALA A 54 -3.94 -2.88 1.09
C ALA A 54 -4.84 -1.85 1.77
N VAL A 55 -4.64 -1.55 3.07
CA VAL A 55 -5.41 -0.50 3.78
C VAL A 55 -5.25 0.86 3.10
N VAL A 56 -4.01 1.25 2.75
CA VAL A 56 -3.74 2.52 2.05
C VAL A 56 -4.41 2.53 0.67
N THR A 57 -4.42 1.41 -0.03
CA THR A 57 -5.08 1.30 -1.34
C THR A 57 -6.59 1.47 -1.22
N TYR A 58 -7.23 0.83 -0.24
CA TYR A 58 -8.66 1.00 0.01
C TYR A 58 -9.02 2.43 0.44
N ASP A 59 -8.16 3.09 1.22
CA ASP A 59 -8.36 4.50 1.60
C ASP A 59 -8.28 5.43 0.38
N LYS A 60 -7.32 5.20 -0.52
CA LYS A 60 -7.26 5.91 -1.81
C LYS A 60 -8.54 5.71 -2.62
N CYS A 61 -9.03 4.48 -2.75
CA CYS A 61 -10.27 4.19 -3.48
C CYS A 61 -11.48 4.90 -2.86
N LYS A 62 -11.60 4.90 -1.53
CA LYS A 62 -12.65 5.63 -0.81
C LYS A 62 -12.58 7.13 -1.11
N ASN A 63 -11.40 7.73 -1.02
CA ASN A 63 -11.19 9.14 -1.32
C ASN A 63 -11.55 9.48 -2.78
N SER A 64 -11.22 8.59 -3.73
CA SER A 64 -11.62 8.76 -5.14
C SER A 64 -13.14 8.75 -5.32
N VAL A 65 -13.86 7.85 -4.65
CA VAL A 65 -15.33 7.79 -4.72
C VAL A 65 -15.97 9.05 -4.10
N GLU A 66 -15.40 9.55 -3.00
CA GLU A 66 -15.89 10.80 -2.37
C GLU A 66 -15.64 12.05 -3.23
N GLN A 67 -14.54 12.09 -3.99
CA GLN A 67 -14.21 13.19 -4.90
C GLN A 67 -15.09 13.24 -6.14
N LEU A 68 -15.54 12.07 -6.62
CA LEU A 68 -16.40 11.96 -7.79
C LEU A 68 -17.89 12.26 -7.49
N ASN A 69 -18.25 12.49 -6.22
CA ASN A 69 -19.62 12.78 -5.81
C ASN A 69 -20.01 14.23 -6.18
N PRO A 70 -21.12 14.46 -6.91
CA PRO A 70 -21.51 15.77 -7.48
C PRO A 70 -21.63 16.92 -6.47
N THR A 71 -21.90 16.67 -5.20
CA THR A 71 -22.03 17.72 -4.16
C THR A 71 -20.72 18.38 -3.74
N LYS A 72 -19.57 17.72 -3.94
CA LYS A 72 -18.24 18.31 -3.72
C LYS A 72 -17.55 18.71 -5.02
N PHE A 73 -18.22 18.47 -6.16
CA PHE A 73 -17.65 18.59 -7.50
C PHE A 73 -17.44 20.04 -7.95
N GLU A 74 -18.22 20.99 -7.43
CA GLU A 74 -18.14 22.41 -7.83
C GLU A 74 -16.79 23.08 -7.53
N ALA A 75 -15.91 22.49 -6.71
CA ALA A 75 -14.77 23.21 -6.15
C ALA A 75 -13.38 22.77 -6.62
N LYS A 76 -13.18 21.61 -7.26
CA LYS A 76 -11.80 21.14 -7.53
C LYS A 76 -11.64 20.41 -8.86
N ASN A 77 -11.06 21.16 -9.81
CA ASN A 77 -10.19 20.71 -10.89
C ASN A 77 -9.55 19.33 -10.62
N PHE A 78 -10.18 18.27 -11.13
CA PHE A 78 -9.83 16.88 -10.87
C PHE A 78 -8.50 16.45 -11.55
N ASN A 79 -8.02 17.24 -12.51
CA ASN A 79 -6.75 16.99 -13.18
C ASN A 79 -5.73 18.10 -12.89
N ALA A 80 -4.95 18.00 -11.81
CA ALA A 80 -3.84 18.92 -11.59
C ALA A 80 -2.84 18.89 -12.77
N PHE A 81 -2.53 17.69 -13.25
CA PHE A 81 -1.64 17.47 -14.40
C PHE A 81 -2.22 18.02 -15.72
N MET A 82 -3.50 17.75 -16.03
CA MET A 82 -4.10 18.32 -17.26
C MET A 82 -4.39 19.80 -17.15
N ASN A 83 -4.69 20.35 -15.97
CA ASN A 83 -4.75 21.80 -15.79
C ASN A 83 -3.38 22.45 -16.01
N GLU A 84 -2.30 21.77 -15.62
CA GLU A 84 -0.94 22.20 -15.90
C GLU A 84 -0.58 22.03 -17.39
N LEU A 85 -1.07 20.97 -18.04
CA LEU A 85 -0.92 20.72 -19.47
C LEU A 85 -1.75 21.67 -20.35
N GLU A 86 -2.97 22.02 -19.96
CA GLU A 86 -3.83 23.03 -20.60
C GLU A 86 -3.29 24.45 -20.38
N ARG A 87 -2.62 24.68 -19.24
CA ARG A 87 -1.83 25.90 -19.03
C ARG A 87 -0.58 25.92 -19.90
N SER A 88 -0.02 24.77 -20.25
CA SER A 88 1.12 24.69 -21.16
C SER A 88 0.74 25.20 -22.56
N GLU A 89 1.61 26.01 -23.16
CA GLU A 89 1.34 26.66 -24.45
C GLU A 89 1.25 25.67 -25.63
N LEU A 90 1.61 24.40 -25.41
CA LEU A 90 1.64 23.36 -26.43
C LEU A 90 0.23 23.04 -26.99
N ILE A 91 -0.80 23.00 -26.14
CA ILE A 91 -2.19 22.77 -26.59
C ILE A 91 -2.73 24.02 -27.32
N LYS A 92 -2.33 25.22 -26.88
CA LYS A 92 -2.73 26.48 -27.51
C LYS A 92 -2.18 26.60 -28.93
N LEU A 93 -0.99 26.08 -29.20
CA LEU A 93 -0.39 26.06 -30.54
C LEU A 93 -1.14 25.11 -31.48
N CYS A 94 -1.52 23.92 -31.02
CA CYS A 94 -2.25 22.94 -31.83
C CYS A 94 -3.63 23.45 -32.28
N ASN A 95 -4.36 24.17 -31.42
CA ASN A 95 -5.66 24.77 -31.76
C ASN A 95 -5.53 26.06 -32.60
N LYS A 96 -4.41 26.78 -32.47
CA LYS A 96 -4.14 28.00 -33.24
C LYS A 96 -3.84 27.69 -34.72
N GLU A 97 -3.23 26.55 -35.02
CA GLU A 97 -3.00 26.10 -36.40
C GLU A 97 -4.30 25.69 -37.13
N GLN A 98 -5.26 25.08 -36.42
CA GLN A 98 -6.57 24.76 -36.99
C GLN A 98 -7.43 26.00 -37.28
N THR A 99 -7.34 27.03 -36.45
CA THR A 99 -8.10 28.29 -36.63
C THR A 99 -7.47 29.22 -37.67
N THR A 100 -6.14 29.23 -37.81
CA THR A 100 -5.45 30.02 -38.85
C THR A 100 -5.67 29.45 -40.25
N SER A 101 -5.79 28.12 -40.41
CA SER A 101 -6.12 27.53 -41.71
C SER A 101 -7.52 27.87 -42.21
N ARG A 102 -8.47 28.20 -41.32
CA ARG A 102 -9.86 28.56 -41.70
C ARG A 102 -10.06 30.05 -42.03
N ARG A 103 -9.12 30.92 -41.66
CA ARG A 103 -9.29 32.39 -41.76
C ARG A 103 -8.68 33.04 -43.01
N VAL A 104 -8.04 32.26 -43.89
CA VAL A 104 -7.33 32.80 -45.07
C VAL A 104 -8.26 33.19 -46.23
N LEU A 105 -9.57 32.89 -46.17
CA LEU A 105 -10.51 33.26 -47.22
C LEU A 105 -11.59 34.21 -46.69
N THR A 106 -11.28 35.51 -46.69
CA THR A 106 -12.18 36.62 -47.08
C THR A 106 -11.50 37.95 -46.72
N GLY A 107 -11.00 38.66 -47.73
CA GLY A 107 -10.50 40.03 -47.58
C GLY A 107 -11.58 41.07 -47.88
N GLY A 108 -11.37 42.29 -47.38
CA GLY A 108 -11.90 43.53 -47.97
C GLY A 108 -12.93 44.31 -47.15
N GLU A 109 -12.45 45.44 -46.60
CA GLU A 109 -13.13 46.75 -46.45
C GLU A 109 -14.24 46.96 -45.39
N GLU A 110 -13.97 47.89 -44.46
CA GLU A 110 -14.93 48.70 -43.68
C GLU A 110 -15.55 49.78 -44.59
N PRO A 111 -16.85 50.18 -44.43
CA PRO A 111 -17.12 51.27 -43.47
C PRO A 111 -18.57 51.42 -42.90
N LYS A 112 -18.66 52.12 -41.75
CA LYS A 112 -19.77 52.97 -41.21
C LYS A 112 -20.77 52.37 -40.20
N GLY A 113 -20.40 52.46 -38.91
CA GLY A 113 -21.02 53.38 -37.93
C GLY A 113 -22.49 53.22 -37.52
N LYS A 114 -23.22 52.21 -38.02
CA LYS A 114 -24.52 51.76 -37.49
C LYS A 114 -24.51 50.29 -37.09
N ASP A 115 -23.41 49.60 -37.39
CA ASP A 115 -23.25 48.17 -37.15
C ASP A 115 -23.01 47.87 -35.66
N SER A 116 -22.61 48.85 -34.85
CA SER A 116 -22.26 48.63 -33.45
C SER A 116 -23.43 48.11 -32.60
N LEU A 117 -24.67 48.51 -32.90
CA LEU A 117 -25.87 48.03 -32.20
C LEU A 117 -26.29 46.62 -32.68
N GLN A 118 -26.27 46.37 -33.98
CA GLN A 118 -26.56 45.06 -34.54
C GLN A 118 -25.47 44.04 -34.16
N GLN A 119 -24.22 44.47 -34.07
CA GLN A 119 -23.09 43.67 -33.62
C GLN A 119 -23.22 43.33 -32.13
N LEU A 120 -23.72 44.25 -31.30
CA LEU A 120 -24.02 43.96 -29.89
C LEU A 120 -25.18 42.97 -29.75
N ASP A 121 -26.26 43.10 -30.53
CA ASP A 121 -27.35 42.12 -30.52
C ASP A 121 -26.87 40.74 -30.98
N THR A 122 -26.02 40.69 -32.01
CA THR A 122 -25.42 39.43 -32.48
C THR A 122 -24.44 38.83 -31.45
N LEU A 123 -23.72 39.68 -30.70
CA LEU A 123 -22.84 39.26 -29.60
C LEU A 123 -23.64 38.78 -28.38
N ILE A 124 -24.78 39.40 -28.08
CA ILE A 124 -25.69 38.98 -27.01
C ILE A 124 -26.31 37.62 -27.37
N ASP A 125 -26.77 37.44 -28.61
CA ASP A 125 -27.25 36.15 -29.11
C ASP A 125 -26.14 35.08 -29.08
N GLN A 126 -24.89 35.43 -29.42
CA GLN A 126 -23.75 34.52 -29.28
C GLN A 126 -23.41 34.18 -27.81
N ILE A 127 -23.58 35.13 -26.89
CA ILE A 127 -23.40 34.88 -25.44
C ILE A 127 -24.52 34.00 -24.91
N ASP A 128 -25.75 34.19 -25.37
CA ASP A 128 -26.91 33.39 -24.96
C ASP A 128 -26.91 31.99 -25.57
N ILE A 129 -26.35 31.81 -26.78
CA ILE A 129 -26.05 30.49 -27.36
C ILE A 129 -24.96 29.78 -26.55
N ASN A 130 -23.83 30.46 -26.26
CA ASN A 130 -22.78 29.90 -25.41
C ASN A 130 -23.23 29.62 -23.97
N LYS A 131 -24.23 30.36 -23.45
CA LYS A 131 -24.87 30.08 -22.15
C LYS A 131 -25.86 28.92 -22.21
N LYS A 132 -26.61 28.76 -23.30
CA LYS A 132 -27.50 27.60 -23.50
C LYS A 132 -26.74 26.30 -23.66
N ASP A 133 -25.53 26.34 -24.23
CA ASP A 133 -24.62 25.18 -24.28
C ASP A 133 -23.98 24.85 -22.91
N ALA A 134 -24.13 25.71 -21.90
CA ALA A 134 -23.65 25.48 -20.54
C ALA A 134 -24.65 24.72 -19.65
N GLU A 135 -25.88 24.48 -20.12
CA GLU A 135 -26.94 23.80 -19.36
C GLU A 135 -27.20 22.35 -19.82
N GLU A 136 -26.53 21.86 -20.88
CA GLU A 136 -26.64 20.46 -21.30
C GLU A 136 -25.47 19.60 -20.80
N GLU A 137 -25.80 18.79 -19.80
CA GLU A 137 -25.03 17.67 -19.21
C GLU A 137 -23.64 18.00 -18.67
N LYS A 138 -23.58 18.18 -17.33
CA LYS A 138 -22.37 18.25 -16.48
C LYS A 138 -21.57 16.93 -16.50
N GLY A 139 -21.16 16.46 -17.67
CA GLY A 139 -20.31 15.29 -17.83
C GLY A 139 -18.86 15.63 -17.51
N LEU A 140 -18.23 14.87 -16.61
CA LEU A 140 -16.83 15.07 -16.23
C LEU A 140 -15.92 14.71 -17.42
N GLU A 141 -15.16 15.67 -17.95
CA GLU A 141 -14.15 15.37 -18.96
C GLU A 141 -12.94 14.68 -18.32
N VAL A 142 -12.64 13.46 -18.76
CA VAL A 142 -11.59 12.59 -18.23
C VAL A 142 -10.79 11.99 -19.38
N HIS A 143 -9.47 11.95 -19.19
CA HIS A 143 -8.57 11.24 -20.09
C HIS A 143 -8.33 9.83 -19.56
N ILE A 144 -8.69 8.84 -20.36
CA ILE A 144 -8.57 7.43 -20.02
C ILE A 144 -7.29 6.88 -20.66
N PRO A 145 -6.35 6.30 -19.89
CA PRO A 145 -5.18 5.66 -20.46
C PRO A 145 -5.59 4.37 -21.18
N LEU A 146 -5.34 4.30 -22.49
CA LEU A 146 -5.48 3.05 -23.25
C LEU A 146 -4.20 2.21 -23.14
N THR A 147 -3.04 2.88 -23.12
CA THR A 147 -1.70 2.29 -22.99
C THR A 147 -0.79 3.29 -22.27
N SER A 148 0.43 2.91 -21.89
CA SER A 148 1.37 3.74 -21.13
C SER A 148 1.65 5.14 -21.70
N LEU A 149 1.45 5.37 -23.00
CA LEU A 149 1.72 6.65 -23.67
C LEU A 149 0.49 7.26 -24.37
N VAL A 150 -0.64 6.56 -24.40
CA VAL A 150 -1.83 6.97 -25.18
C VAL A 150 -3.02 7.16 -24.26
N TYR A 151 -3.54 8.38 -24.26
CA TYR A 151 -4.72 8.78 -23.50
C TYR A 151 -5.84 9.19 -24.46
N ILE A 152 -7.05 8.73 -24.18
CA ILE A 152 -8.23 9.05 -24.97
C ILE A 152 -9.14 9.96 -24.15
N PRO A 153 -9.56 11.12 -24.68
CA PRO A 153 -10.54 11.97 -24.01
C PRO A 153 -11.91 11.29 -23.98
N GLY A 154 -12.60 11.37 -22.85
CA GLY A 154 -13.93 10.84 -22.63
C GLY A 154 -14.71 11.67 -21.64
N LYS A 155 -16.03 11.45 -21.55
CA LYS A 155 -16.90 12.12 -20.58
C LYS A 155 -17.55 11.08 -19.66
N ILE A 156 -17.57 11.32 -18.36
CA ILE A 156 -18.31 10.49 -17.41
C ILE A 156 -19.77 10.94 -17.39
N VAL A 157 -20.66 10.02 -17.77
CA VAL A 157 -22.12 10.26 -17.81
C VAL A 157 -22.77 9.93 -16.46
N ASP A 158 -22.29 8.89 -15.78
CA ASP A 158 -22.83 8.44 -14.48
C ASP A 158 -21.78 8.57 -13.37
N THR A 159 -22.10 9.38 -12.36
CA THR A 159 -21.25 9.64 -11.18
C THR A 159 -21.79 8.98 -9.90
N GLU A 160 -22.96 8.35 -9.97
CA GLU A 160 -23.61 7.75 -8.81
C GLU A 160 -23.29 6.27 -8.66
N ASN A 161 -23.09 5.56 -9.77
CA ASN A 161 -22.85 4.13 -9.78
C ASN A 161 -21.38 3.79 -10.06
N PHE A 162 -20.83 2.94 -9.20
CA PHE A 162 -19.45 2.49 -9.26
C PHE A 162 -19.37 0.99 -9.46
N LEU A 163 -18.40 0.55 -10.25
CA LEU A 163 -18.11 -0.86 -10.46
C LEU A 163 -17.03 -1.32 -9.47
N ILE A 164 -17.38 -2.22 -8.55
CA ILE A 164 -16.48 -2.72 -7.52
C ILE A 164 -16.12 -4.17 -7.81
N ARG A 165 -14.82 -4.50 -7.76
CA ARG A 165 -14.34 -5.89 -7.79
C ARG A 165 -14.55 -6.55 -6.43
N MET A 166 -15.32 -7.64 -6.41
CA MET A 166 -15.66 -8.43 -5.24
C MET A 166 -15.20 -9.88 -5.43
N GLY A 167 -14.52 -10.43 -4.42
CA GLY A 167 -14.12 -11.85 -4.40
C GLY A 167 -13.21 -12.27 -5.56
N THR A 168 -13.55 -13.39 -6.20
CA THR A 168 -12.78 -14.06 -7.25
C THR A 168 -13.06 -13.49 -8.65
N ASN A 169 -12.83 -12.19 -8.83
CA ASN A 169 -12.97 -11.46 -10.12
C ASN A 169 -14.42 -11.20 -10.58
N TYR A 170 -15.37 -11.10 -9.67
CA TYR A 170 -16.69 -10.58 -10.01
C TYR A 170 -16.73 -9.07 -9.86
N TYR A 171 -17.42 -8.40 -10.78
CA TYR A 171 -17.64 -6.96 -10.72
C TYR A 171 -19.12 -6.71 -10.40
N VAL A 172 -19.38 -5.87 -9.39
CA VAL A 172 -20.73 -5.55 -8.93
C VAL A 172 -20.90 -4.05 -9.00
N GLN A 173 -21.98 -3.61 -9.64
CA GLN A 173 -22.37 -2.19 -9.66
C GLN A 173 -23.06 -1.84 -8.35
N ARG A 174 -22.60 -0.75 -7.70
CA ARG A 174 -23.09 -0.26 -6.41
C ARG A 174 -23.16 1.25 -6.41
N ASN A 175 -24.09 1.80 -5.65
CA ASN A 175 -24.20 3.25 -5.46
C ASN A 175 -23.04 3.79 -4.60
N ALA A 176 -22.64 5.04 -4.79
CA ALA A 176 -21.61 5.76 -4.04
C ALA A 176 -21.63 5.51 -2.52
N LYS A 177 -22.81 5.60 -1.88
CA LYS A 177 -22.95 5.40 -0.43
C LYS A 177 -22.61 3.96 -0.01
N GLN A 178 -23.13 2.98 -0.76
CA GLN A 178 -22.87 1.56 -0.50
C GLN A 178 -21.39 1.21 -0.74
N THR A 179 -20.77 1.84 -1.73
CA THR A 179 -19.34 1.69 -2.04
C THR A 179 -18.45 2.17 -0.88
N ILE A 180 -18.75 3.35 -0.32
CA ILE A 180 -18.01 3.90 0.83
C ILE A 180 -18.16 2.99 2.06
N GLU A 181 -19.38 2.52 2.34
CA GLU A 181 -19.64 1.58 3.43
C GLU A 181 -18.87 0.27 3.24
N TYR A 182 -18.85 -0.28 2.02
CA TYR A 182 -18.08 -1.48 1.69
C TYR A 182 -16.58 -1.30 1.96
N PHE A 183 -15.98 -0.18 1.53
CA PHE A 183 -14.57 0.09 1.79
C PHE A 183 -14.27 0.29 3.28
N ASN A 184 -15.12 1.01 4.03
CA ASN A 184 -14.96 1.16 5.47
C ASN A 184 -15.02 -0.20 6.19
N ASN A 185 -15.97 -1.06 5.85
CA ASN A 185 -16.07 -2.41 6.41
C ASN A 185 -14.85 -3.26 6.07
N LYS A 186 -14.31 -3.14 4.86
CA LYS A 186 -13.10 -3.86 4.45
C LYS A 186 -11.87 -3.37 5.21
N ILE A 187 -11.69 -2.06 5.36
CA ILE A 187 -10.63 -1.45 6.17
C ILE A 187 -10.72 -1.91 7.63
N GLY A 188 -11.93 -1.95 8.20
CA GLY A 188 -12.16 -2.45 9.56
C GLY A 188 -11.69 -3.90 9.74
N LYS A 189 -12.06 -4.79 8.83
CA LYS A 189 -11.61 -6.21 8.83
C LYS A 189 -10.10 -6.33 8.67
N LEU A 190 -9.49 -5.57 7.76
CA LEU A 190 -8.04 -5.58 7.57
C LEU A 190 -7.32 -5.08 8.82
N ASN A 191 -7.82 -4.01 9.47
CA ASN A 191 -7.25 -3.50 10.71
C ASN A 191 -7.31 -4.52 11.86
N GLU A 192 -8.38 -5.30 11.97
CA GLU A 192 -8.46 -6.38 12.95
C GLU A 192 -7.41 -7.48 12.67
N GLN A 193 -7.26 -7.88 11.40
CA GLN A 193 -6.23 -8.84 10.99
C GLN A 193 -4.82 -8.32 11.28
N ILE A 194 -4.55 -7.04 10.98
CA ILE A 194 -3.29 -6.36 11.27
C ILE A 194 -3.00 -6.37 12.78
N LYS A 195 -4.00 -6.07 13.64
CA LYS A 195 -3.84 -6.13 15.09
C LYS A 195 -3.45 -7.53 15.58
N LYS A 196 -4.13 -8.58 15.11
CA LYS A 196 -3.79 -9.97 15.43
C LYS A 196 -2.36 -10.30 15.00
N LEU A 197 -1.99 -9.91 13.78
CA LEU A 197 -0.68 -10.17 13.22
C LEU A 197 0.45 -9.42 13.97
N LYS A 198 0.18 -8.21 14.48
CA LYS A 198 1.11 -7.46 15.34
C LYS A 198 1.44 -8.22 16.62
N VAL A 199 0.42 -8.76 17.28
CA VAL A 199 0.60 -9.55 18.52
C VAL A 199 1.46 -10.78 18.23
N THR A 200 1.11 -11.55 17.21
CA THR A 200 1.89 -12.73 16.78
C THR A 200 3.33 -12.39 16.39
N LEU A 201 3.55 -11.23 15.76
CA LEU A 201 4.90 -10.77 15.38
C LEU A 201 5.77 -10.51 16.62
N ILE A 202 5.21 -9.90 17.66
CA ILE A 202 5.91 -9.63 18.93
C ILE A 202 6.19 -10.94 19.67
N GLU A 203 5.20 -11.83 19.77
CA GLU A 203 5.36 -13.15 20.40
C GLU A 203 6.48 -13.96 19.73
N LYS A 204 6.45 -14.06 18.39
CA LYS A 204 7.50 -14.75 17.62
C LYS A 204 8.87 -14.11 17.77
N LYS A 205 8.94 -12.77 17.86
CA LYS A 205 10.19 -12.06 18.12
C LYS A 205 10.77 -12.43 19.49
N ASN A 206 9.92 -12.47 20.52
CA ASN A 206 10.31 -12.86 21.87
C ASN A 206 10.76 -14.33 21.93
N GLU A 207 10.08 -15.25 21.24
CA GLU A 207 10.48 -16.66 21.11
C GLU A 207 11.86 -16.81 20.49
N ILE A 208 12.15 -16.08 19.41
CA ILE A 208 13.47 -16.06 18.76
C ILE A 208 14.54 -15.55 19.74
N ASP A 209 14.27 -14.47 20.46
CA ASP A 209 15.22 -13.88 21.39
C ASP A 209 15.47 -14.80 22.60
N LEU A 210 14.44 -15.51 23.09
CA LEU A 210 14.58 -16.58 24.09
C LEU A 210 15.49 -17.71 23.58
N CYS A 211 15.24 -18.22 22.37
CA CYS A 211 16.08 -19.27 21.77
C CYS A 211 17.55 -18.83 21.65
N LYS A 212 17.79 -17.58 21.21
CA LYS A 212 19.13 -17.00 21.11
C LYS A 212 19.85 -16.93 22.46
N ASN A 213 19.15 -16.53 23.52
CA ASN A 213 19.72 -16.51 24.87
C ASN A 213 20.12 -17.92 25.34
N TYR A 214 19.28 -18.94 25.08
CA TYR A 214 19.61 -20.32 25.41
C TYR A 214 20.79 -20.87 24.61
N ILE A 215 20.92 -20.51 23.31
CA ILE A 215 22.10 -20.86 22.49
C ILE A 215 23.37 -20.27 23.12
N GLN A 216 23.33 -19.01 23.55
CA GLN A 216 24.47 -18.35 24.18
C GLN A 216 24.84 -19.00 25.52
N LEU A 217 23.85 -19.30 26.37
CA LEU A 217 24.07 -19.96 27.66
C LEU A 217 24.69 -21.34 27.48
N LYS A 218 24.16 -22.17 26.58
CA LYS A 218 24.71 -23.51 26.30
C LYS A 218 26.12 -23.43 25.70
N ARG A 219 26.37 -22.46 24.81
CA ARG A 219 27.72 -22.22 24.25
C ARG A 219 28.72 -21.84 25.34
N GLN A 220 28.33 -21.00 26.30
CA GLN A 220 29.18 -20.61 27.43
C GLN A 220 29.49 -21.81 28.34
N MET A 221 28.50 -22.65 28.66
CA MET A 221 28.71 -23.88 29.43
C MET A 221 29.68 -24.84 28.74
N GLN A 222 29.61 -24.95 27.42
CA GLN A 222 30.50 -25.80 26.63
C GLN A 222 31.95 -25.28 26.62
N MET A 223 32.15 -23.95 26.59
CA MET A 223 33.48 -23.35 26.71
C MET A 223 34.09 -23.52 28.11
N THR A 224 33.29 -23.38 29.18
CA THR A 224 33.76 -23.60 30.54
C THR A 224 34.10 -25.08 30.81
N ALA A 225 33.33 -26.02 30.24
CA ALA A 225 33.61 -27.45 30.34
C ALA A 225 34.88 -27.88 29.57
N ALA A 226 35.19 -27.21 28.45
CA ALA A 226 36.42 -27.47 27.68
C ALA A 226 37.69 -26.83 28.31
N GLY A 227 37.54 -25.81 29.16
CA GLY A 227 38.67 -25.12 29.81
C GLY A 227 39.16 -25.74 31.12
N GLY A 228 38.47 -26.75 31.67
CA GLY A 228 38.77 -27.33 32.99
C GLY A 228 39.74 -28.51 33.02
N ALA A 229 40.26 -28.96 31.88
CA ALA A 229 41.03 -30.21 31.78
C ALA A 229 42.57 -30.05 31.68
N ALA A 230 43.14 -28.86 31.93
CA ALA A 230 44.56 -28.57 31.66
C ALA A 230 45.43 -28.20 32.89
N THR A 231 44.96 -28.33 34.13
CA THR A 231 45.80 -28.08 35.32
C THR A 231 45.70 -29.21 36.33
N GLY A 232 46.49 -30.26 36.13
CA GLY A 232 46.67 -31.31 37.13
C GLY A 232 47.42 -32.51 36.59
N THR A 233 48.74 -32.40 36.40
CA THR A 233 49.73 -33.50 36.55
C THR A 233 51.13 -32.91 36.35
N ASN A 234 51.88 -32.70 37.43
CA ASN A 234 53.33 -32.91 37.44
C ASN A 234 53.82 -33.02 38.89
N ALA A 235 53.69 -34.24 39.42
CA ALA A 235 54.57 -34.73 40.46
C ALA A 235 55.83 -35.23 39.76
N ASN A 236 56.99 -34.61 40.00
CA ASN A 236 58.26 -35.32 39.83
C ASN A 236 59.14 -35.10 41.05
N VAL A 237 59.53 -36.24 41.60
CA VAL A 237 60.35 -36.47 42.77
C VAL A 237 61.81 -36.33 42.36
N GLN A 238 62.58 -35.49 43.03
CA GLN A 238 64.01 -35.72 43.13
C GLN A 238 64.54 -35.32 44.51
N GLN A 239 64.81 -36.37 45.29
CA GLN A 239 65.58 -36.37 46.53
C GLN A 239 67.04 -36.03 46.23
N ALA A 240 67.61 -35.10 47.00
CA ALA A 240 69.04 -35.09 47.34
C ALA A 240 69.22 -34.46 48.74
N THR A 241 69.99 -35.17 49.56
CA THR A 241 70.18 -35.13 51.03
C THR A 241 71.00 -33.93 51.60
N PRO A 242 71.11 -33.78 52.94
CA PRO A 242 71.43 -32.52 53.63
C PRO A 242 72.92 -32.37 54.01
N ARG A 243 73.39 -31.14 54.25
CA ARG A 243 74.60 -30.87 55.07
C ARG A 243 74.62 -29.45 55.65
N ALA A 244 74.88 -29.39 56.95
CA ALA A 244 75.00 -28.21 57.80
C ALA A 244 76.14 -27.25 57.41
N ALA A 245 75.97 -25.95 57.70
CA ALA A 245 76.97 -25.09 58.39
C ALA A 245 76.38 -23.69 58.69
N ASN A 246 76.64 -23.24 59.92
CA ASN A 246 76.39 -21.92 60.49
C ASN A 246 77.38 -20.87 59.93
N PRO A 247 77.29 -19.55 60.24
CA PRO A 247 77.44 -19.00 61.60
C PRO A 247 76.26 -18.18 62.13
#